data_AF-A0A850AHG8-F1
#
_entry.id   AF-A0A850AHG8-F1
#
_cell.length_a   1.000
_cell.length_b   1.000
_cell.length_c   1.000
_cell.angle_alpha   90.00
_cell.angle_beta   90.00
_cell.angle_gamma   90.00
#
_symmetry.space_group_name_H-M   'P 1'
#
loop_
_entity.id
_entity.type
_entity.pdbx_description
1 polymer ?
#
loop_
_entity_poly.entity_id
_entity_poly.type
_entity_poly.pdbx_seq_one_letter_code
_entity_poly.pdbx_strand_id
1 'polypeptide(L)'
;MICPLCNTKYDRIAQKCPSCEGDLSALARISEMPDYYYNEATAAASRGDWFGALESLSVARAFRPADADALLFLGKIYIELSQLPRASSCFIKALKVDAFNQEAKEALMWLRANGCDIPLQEFLS
;
A
#
# COMPACT_ATOMS: atom_id res chain seq x y z
N MET A 1 10.08 0.18 18.03
CA MET A 1 10.47 -1.22 17.75
C MET A 1 11.20 -1.81 18.95
N ILE A 2 11.22 -3.15 19.08
CA ILE A 2 11.84 -3.86 20.22
C ILE A 2 13.00 -4.70 19.69
N CYS A 3 14.17 -4.63 20.35
CA CYS A 3 15.33 -5.42 19.95
C CYS A 3 15.10 -6.90 20.33
N PRO A 4 15.20 -7.86 19.39
CA PRO A 4 14.99 -9.27 19.71
C PRO A 4 16.13 -9.87 20.54
N LEU A 5 17.28 -9.21 20.63
CA LEU A 5 18.46 -9.70 21.34
C LEU A 5 18.50 -9.23 22.80
N CYS A 6 18.13 -7.98 23.08
CA CYS A 6 18.23 -7.38 24.41
C CYS A 6 16.92 -6.76 24.94
N ASN A 7 15.82 -6.84 24.18
CA ASN A 7 14.50 -6.32 24.52
C ASN A 7 14.40 -4.78 24.71
N THR A 8 15.46 -4.03 24.40
CA THR A 8 15.44 -2.56 24.46
C THR A 8 14.49 -2.00 23.41
N LYS A 9 13.67 -1.01 23.81
CA LYS A 9 12.83 -0.22 22.89
C LYS A 9 13.64 0.89 22.24
N TYR A 10 13.44 1.10 20.95
CA TYR A 10 14.07 2.17 20.17
C TYR A 10 13.16 2.59 19.01
N ASP A 11 13.35 3.79 18.49
CA ASP A 11 12.35 4.45 17.62
C ASP A 11 12.66 4.39 16.12
N ARG A 12 13.91 4.07 15.76
CA ARG A 12 14.35 4.10 14.36
C ARG A 12 14.89 2.75 13.93
N ILE A 13 14.59 2.39 12.69
CA ILE A 13 15.21 1.24 12.03
C ILE A 13 16.72 1.48 11.98
N ALA A 14 17.50 0.50 12.42
CA ALA A 14 18.94 0.58 12.46
C ALA A 14 19.54 -0.80 12.16
N GLN A 15 20.71 -0.82 11.51
CA GLN A 15 21.45 -2.05 11.26
C GLN A 15 22.09 -2.63 12.53
N LYS A 16 22.21 -1.83 13.60
CA LYS A 16 22.70 -2.27 14.91
C LYS A 16 21.81 -1.74 16.01
N CYS A 17 21.67 -2.51 17.09
CA CYS A 17 20.96 -2.05 18.28
C CYS A 17 21.74 -0.92 18.97
N PRO A 18 21.11 0.23 19.31
CA PRO A 18 21.80 1.32 20.00
C PRO A 18 22.18 1.00 21.46
N SER A 19 21.70 -0.12 22.01
CA SER A 19 21.91 -0.50 23.42
C SER A 19 22.84 -1.69 23.57
N CYS A 20 22.66 -2.77 22.81
CA CYS A 20 23.50 -3.98 22.91
C CYS A 20 24.44 -4.19 21.72
N GLU A 21 24.43 -3.26 20.74
CA GLU A 21 25.23 -3.33 19.50
C GLU A 21 25.01 -4.55 18.61
N GLY A 22 24.05 -5.42 18.95
CA GLY A 22 23.71 -6.60 18.17
C GLY A 22 23.27 -6.27 16.74
N ASP A 23 23.57 -7.15 15.79
CA ASP A 23 23.26 -6.99 14.37
C ASP A 23 21.76 -7.13 14.11
N LEU A 24 21.18 -6.07 13.55
CA LEU A 24 19.78 -5.94 13.17
C LEU A 24 19.62 -5.71 11.67
N SER A 25 20.67 -5.91 10.86
CA SER A 25 20.66 -5.68 9.42
C SER A 25 19.55 -6.45 8.69
N ALA A 26 19.28 -7.69 9.09
CA ALA A 26 18.16 -8.47 8.55
C ALA A 26 16.80 -7.84 8.86
N LEU A 27 16.60 -7.37 10.11
CA LEU A 27 15.37 -6.69 10.51
C LEU A 27 15.19 -5.35 9.77
N ALA A 28 16.29 -4.60 9.61
CA ALA A 28 16.30 -3.35 8.86
C ALA A 28 15.87 -3.57 7.40
N ARG A 29 16.46 -4.57 6.73
CA ARG A 29 16.08 -4.94 5.36
C ARG A 29 14.60 -5.31 5.26
N ILE A 30 14.09 -6.15 6.15
CA ILE A 30 12.67 -6.55 6.17
C ILE A 30 11.77 -5.33 6.33
N SER A 31 12.16 -4.35 7.15
CA SER A 31 11.38 -3.14 7.35
C SER A 31 11.32 -2.22 6.13
N GLU A 32 12.33 -2.28 5.25
CA GLU A 32 12.42 -1.50 4.00
C GLU A 32 11.73 -2.20 2.81
N MET A 33 11.49 -3.51 2.91
CA MET A 33 10.90 -4.30 1.82
C MET A 33 9.61 -3.71 1.24
N PRO A 34 8.59 -3.28 2.04
CA PRO A 34 7.39 -2.74 1.44
C PRO A 34 7.62 -1.47 0.62
N ASP A 35 8.53 -0.58 1.01
CA ASP A 35 8.87 0.60 0.19
C ASP A 35 9.58 0.20 -1.11
N TYR A 36 10.49 -0.77 -1.02
CA TYR A 36 11.15 -1.34 -2.18
C TYR A 36 10.14 -1.88 -3.20
N TYR A 37 9.22 -2.75 -2.76
CA TYR A 37 8.22 -3.35 -3.66
C TYR A 37 7.19 -2.33 -4.15
N TYR A 38 6.87 -1.29 -3.37
CA TYR A 38 6.02 -0.19 -3.84
C TYR A 38 6.69 0.61 -4.96
N ASN A 39 7.99 0.90 -4.82
CA ASN A 39 8.77 1.60 -5.83
C ASN A 39 8.94 0.76 -7.10
N GLU A 40 9.19 -0.54 -6.97
CA GLU A 40 9.20 -1.48 -8.10
C GLU A 40 7.85 -1.50 -8.83
N ALA A 41 6.73 -1.53 -8.08
CA ALA A 41 5.40 -1.46 -8.68
C ALA A 41 5.19 -0.17 -9.48
N THR A 42 5.65 0.96 -8.93
CA THR A 42 5.55 2.27 -9.58
C THR A 42 6.40 2.31 -10.86
N ALA A 43 7.61 1.75 -10.81
CA ALA A 43 8.50 1.66 -11.96
C ALA A 43 7.96 0.70 -13.04
N ALA A 44 7.32 -0.40 -12.65
CA ALA A 44 6.66 -1.31 -13.60
C ALA A 44 5.47 -0.63 -14.30
N ALA A 45 4.61 0.04 -13.53
CA ALA A 45 3.48 0.79 -14.05
C ALA A 45 3.90 1.91 -15.02
N SER A 46 4.98 2.64 -14.73
CA SER A 46 5.47 3.70 -15.62
C SER A 46 6.00 3.17 -16.97
N ARG A 47 6.33 1.88 -17.04
CA ARG A 47 6.67 1.17 -18.28
C ARG A 47 5.46 0.53 -18.98
N GLY A 48 4.26 0.67 -18.41
CA GLY A 48 3.04 -0.01 -18.88
C GLY A 48 2.97 -1.50 -18.50
N ASP A 49 3.88 -1.98 -17.65
CA ASP A 49 3.84 -3.33 -17.11
C ASP A 49 2.89 -3.41 -15.92
N TRP A 50 1.59 -3.43 -16.22
CA TRP A 50 0.54 -3.47 -15.21
C TRP A 50 0.55 -4.75 -14.38
N PHE A 51 0.93 -5.89 -14.96
CA PHE A 51 0.96 -7.17 -14.25
C PHE A 51 2.16 -7.23 -13.30
N GLY A 52 3.35 -6.82 -13.73
CA GLY A 52 4.51 -6.70 -12.85
C GLY A 52 4.28 -5.68 -11.72
N ALA A 53 3.52 -4.61 -12.01
CA ALA A 53 3.08 -3.67 -10.99
C ALA A 53 2.16 -4.32 -9.96
N LEU A 54 1.17 -5.11 -10.39
CA LEU A 54 0.29 -5.86 -9.49
C LEU A 54 1.05 -6.87 -8.62
N GLU A 55 2.00 -7.60 -9.19
CA GLU A 55 2.83 -8.55 -8.45
C GLU A 55 3.63 -7.85 -7.36
N SER A 56 4.36 -6.79 -7.71
CA SER A 56 5.16 -6.02 -6.75
C SER A 56 4.29 -5.41 -5.65
N LEU A 57 3.15 -4.83 -6.03
CA LEU A 57 2.22 -4.20 -5.08
C LEU A 57 1.55 -5.24 -4.17
N SER A 58 1.37 -6.48 -4.63
CA SER A 58 0.87 -7.57 -3.79
C SER A 58 1.82 -7.90 -2.65
N VAL A 59 3.13 -7.88 -2.91
CA VAL A 59 4.16 -8.11 -1.88
C VAL A 59 4.22 -6.95 -0.90
N ALA A 60 4.24 -5.70 -1.38
CA ALA A 60 4.23 -4.51 -0.51
C ALA A 60 3.04 -4.54 0.46
N ARG A 61 1.85 -4.88 -0.03
CA ARG A 61 0.63 -4.99 0.77
C ARG A 61 0.62 -6.17 1.74
N ALA A 62 1.43 -7.21 1.50
CA ALA A 62 1.58 -8.30 2.46
C ALA A 62 2.26 -7.82 3.76
N PHE A 63 3.16 -6.85 3.66
CA PHE A 63 3.81 -6.20 4.82
C PHE A 63 2.95 -5.08 5.41
N ARG A 64 2.33 -4.26 4.56
CA ARG A 64 1.44 -3.14 4.97
C ARG A 64 0.05 -3.28 4.33
N PRO A 65 -0.84 -4.11 4.92
CA PRO A 65 -2.16 -4.35 4.33
C PRO A 65 -3.10 -3.14 4.40
N ALA A 66 -2.86 -2.23 5.34
CA ALA A 66 -3.63 -1.01 5.58
C ALA A 66 -2.84 0.25 5.17
N ASP A 67 -2.17 0.20 4.03
CA ASP A 67 -1.48 1.34 3.42
C ASP A 67 -2.42 2.01 2.41
N ALA A 68 -2.86 3.24 2.71
CA ALA A 68 -3.82 3.96 1.88
C ALA A 68 -3.25 4.28 0.48
N ASP A 69 -1.97 4.63 0.39
CA ASP A 69 -1.31 4.98 -0.86
C ASP A 69 -1.15 3.75 -1.75
N ALA A 70 -0.77 2.61 -1.17
CA ALA A 70 -0.71 1.33 -1.89
C ALA A 70 -2.09 0.87 -2.39
N LEU A 71 -3.14 1.07 -1.59
CA LEU A 71 -4.52 0.75 -2.00
C LEU A 71 -5.01 1.68 -3.11
N LEU A 72 -4.71 2.98 -3.01
CA LEU A 72 -5.02 3.96 -4.04
C LEU A 72 -4.33 3.61 -5.36
N PHE A 73 -3.03 3.32 -5.31
CA PHE A 73 -2.26 2.98 -6.51
C PHE A 73 -2.75 1.69 -7.16
N LEU A 74 -3.12 0.69 -6.35
CA LEU A 74 -3.76 -0.54 -6.84
C LEU A 74 -5.08 -0.25 -7.57
N GLY A 75 -5.89 0.67 -7.02
CA GLY A 75 -7.12 1.11 -7.66
C GLY A 75 -6.88 1.74 -9.04
N LYS A 76 -5.86 2.60 -9.16
CA LYS A 76 -5.46 3.21 -10.44
C LYS A 76 -5.03 2.14 -11.46
N ILE A 77 -4.22 1.16 -11.06
CA ILE A 77 -3.82 0.06 -11.95
C ILE A 77 -5.04 -0.74 -12.43
N TYR A 78 -6.03 -0.97 -11.55
CA TYR A 78 -7.27 -1.65 -11.98
C TYR A 78 -8.13 -0.81 -12.93
N ILE A 79 -8.06 0.53 -12.90
CA ILE A 79 -8.68 1.38 -13.92
C ILE A 79 -8.01 1.15 -15.27
N GLU A 80 -6.68 1.17 -15.34
CA GLU A 80 -5.91 0.92 -16.57
C GLU A 80 -6.23 -0.46 -17.17
N LEU A 81 -6.47 -1.44 -16.30
CA LEU A 81 -6.88 -2.80 -16.69
C LEU A 81 -8.38 -2.94 -16.98
N SER A 82 -9.15 -1.84 -16.99
CA SER A 82 -10.61 -1.82 -17.17
C SER A 82 -11.40 -2.68 -16.15
N GLN A 83 -10.81 -2.95 -14.98
CA GLN A 83 -11.40 -3.73 -13.89
C GLN A 83 -12.07 -2.81 -12.86
N LEU A 84 -13.05 -2.02 -13.30
CA LEU A 84 -13.69 -0.97 -12.50
C LEU A 84 -14.25 -1.44 -11.14
N PRO A 85 -14.88 -2.64 -11.02
CA PRO A 85 -15.36 -3.12 -9.72
C PRO A 85 -14.23 -3.40 -8.72
N ARG A 86 -13.05 -3.80 -9.20
CA ARG A 86 -11.88 -4.00 -8.33
C ARG A 86 -11.25 -2.67 -7.95
N ALA A 87 -11.22 -1.71 -8.87
CA ALA A 87 -10.77 -0.35 -8.61
C ALA A 87 -11.60 0.31 -7.49
N SER A 88 -12.94 0.25 -7.59
CA SER A 88 -13.83 0.82 -6.55
C SER A 88 -13.58 0.20 -5.18
N SER A 89 -13.44 -1.13 -5.10
CA SER A 89 -13.13 -1.81 -3.84
C SER A 89 -11.79 -1.34 -3.23
N CYS A 90 -10.79 -1.05 -4.07
CA CYS A 90 -9.51 -0.53 -3.59
C CYS A 90 -9.63 0.88 -3.02
N PHE A 91 -10.33 1.79 -3.71
CA PHE A 91 -10.54 3.16 -3.23
C PHE A 91 -11.39 3.22 -1.96
N ILE A 92 -12.41 2.37 -1.85
CA ILE A 92 -13.20 2.27 -0.62
C ILE A 92 -12.32 1.81 0.54
N LYS A 93 -11.47 0.81 0.34
CA LYS A 93 -10.51 0.37 1.37
C LYS A 93 -9.51 1.48 1.72
N ALA A 94 -9.03 2.24 0.73
CA ALA A 94 -8.17 3.39 0.98
C ALA A 94 -8.87 4.42 1.88
N LEU A 95 -10.16 4.71 1.65
CA LEU A 95 -10.95 5.61 2.48
C LEU A 95 -11.27 5.06 3.89
N LYS A 96 -11.31 3.74 4.06
CA LYS A 96 -11.41 3.12 5.39
C LYS A 96 -10.12 3.29 6.20
N VAL A 97 -8.97 3.41 5.53
CA VAL A 97 -7.66 3.67 6.18
C VAL A 97 -7.46 5.17 6.40
N ASP A 98 -7.72 5.99 5.38
CA ASP A 98 -7.64 7.44 5.42
C ASP A 98 -8.93 8.04 4.83
N ALA A 99 -9.86 8.40 5.72
CA ALA A 99 -11.14 8.98 5.37
C ALA A 99 -11.04 10.36 4.69
N PHE A 100 -9.88 11.01 4.76
CA PHE A 100 -9.63 12.31 4.15
C PHE A 100 -8.88 12.22 2.82
N ASN A 101 -8.55 11.02 2.34
CA ASN A 101 -7.86 10.83 1.06
C ASN A 101 -8.71 11.37 -0.10
N GLN A 102 -8.33 12.56 -0.58
CA GLN A 102 -9.08 13.29 -1.59
C GLN A 102 -9.05 12.57 -2.94
N GLU A 103 -7.91 11.99 -3.30
CA GLU A 103 -7.73 11.30 -4.57
C GLU A 103 -8.60 10.04 -4.66
N ALA A 104 -8.75 9.28 -3.56
CA ALA A 104 -9.65 8.13 -3.51
C ALA A 104 -11.12 8.55 -3.67
N LYS A 105 -11.53 9.69 -3.10
CA LYS A 105 -12.89 10.25 -3.28
C LYS A 105 -13.16 10.62 -4.74
N GLU A 106 -12.22 11.33 -5.35
CA GLU A 106 -12.33 11.76 -6.75
C GLU A 106 -12.39 10.57 -7.70
N ALA A 107 -11.57 9.54 -7.46
CA ALA A 107 -11.60 8.32 -8.27
C ALA A 107 -12.94 7.58 -8.17
N LEU A 108 -13.55 7.50 -6.98
CA LEU A 108 -14.89 6.91 -6.82
C LEU A 108 -15.98 7.74 -7.51
N MET A 109 -15.90 9.08 -7.43
CA MET A 109 -16.83 9.95 -8.18
C MET A 109 -16.71 9.74 -9.69
N TRP A 110 -15.48 9.64 -10.19
CA TRP A 110 -15.21 9.36 -11.61
C TRP A 110 -15.77 8.00 -12.03
N LEU A 111 -15.54 6.95 -11.25
CA LEU A 111 -16.07 5.60 -11.52
C LEU A 111 -17.59 5.59 -11.59
N ARG A 112 -18.27 6.30 -10.68
CA ARG A 112 -19.73 6.41 -10.67
C ARG A 112 -20.25 7.13 -11.91
N ALA A 113 -19.59 8.22 -12.31
CA ALA A 113 -19.94 8.96 -13.52
C ALA A 113 -19.79 8.12 -14.80
N ASN A 114 -18.87 7.14 -14.79
CA ASN A 114 -18.65 6.19 -15.88
C ASN A 114 -19.48 4.90 -15.75
N GLY A 115 -20.57 4.93 -14.96
CA GLY A 115 -21.54 3.84 -14.89
C GLY A 115 -21.10 2.62 -14.07
N CYS A 116 -20.01 2.71 -13.31
CA CYS A 116 -19.68 1.68 -12.33
C CYS A 116 -20.69 1.77 -11.17
N ASP A 117 -21.44 0.70 -10.93
CA ASP A 117 -22.30 0.59 -9.76
C ASP A 117 -21.41 0.40 -8.53
N ILE A 118 -21.36 1.43 -7.68
CA ILE A 118 -20.55 1.44 -6.45
C ILE A 118 -21.52 1.22 -5.30
N PRO A 119 -21.40 0.13 -4.52
CA PRO A 119 -22.30 -0.14 -3.41
C PRO A 119 -22.29 1.03 -2.41
N LEU A 120 -23.44 1.69 -2.25
CA LEU A 120 -23.62 2.82 -1.33
C LEU A 120 -23.37 2.46 0.15
N GLN A 121 -23.37 1.17 0.48
CA GLN A 121 -23.29 0.66 1.85
C GLN A 121 -21.88 0.76 2.47
N GLU A 122 -20.83 1.04 1.71
CA GLU A 122 -19.46 1.08 2.25
C GLU A 122 -18.95 2.47 2.68
N PHE A 123 -19.77 3.53 2.51
CA PHE A 123 -19.40 4.91 2.86
C PHE A 123 -19.77 5.34 4.30
N LEU A 124 -20.48 4.50 5.07
CA LEU A 124 -21.16 4.92 6.32
C LEU A 124 -20.85 4.03 7.55
N SER A 125 -19.64 3.48 7.67
CA SER A 125 -19.21 2.83 8.92
C SER A 125 -17.96 3.49 9.48
#